data_AF-A0A959VX88-F1
#
_entry.id   AF-A0A959VX88-F1
#
_cell.length_a   1.000
_cell.length_b   1.000
_cell.length_c   1.000
_cell.angle_alpha   90.00
_cell.angle_beta   90.00
_cell.angle_gamma   90.00
#
_symmetry.space_group_name_H-M   'P 1'
#
loop_
_entity.id
_entity.type
_entity.pdbx_description
1 polymer ?
#
loop_
_entity_poly.entity_id
_entity_poly.type
_entity_poly.pdbx_seq_one_letter_code
_entity_poly.pdbx_strand_id
1 'polypeptide(L)'
;VALSFLIWMYLFRNDHYYFFRNMLFVSMAIALVGYIGFPTAPPRMYPEYGFIDTVNAHSSVNHDSELAKLFINPFAAVPSMHCAVALMIGATGFKVCRNWFAKSFWAAWPLLVAWVTVVTANHYWLDAVLGWMVAGLAFVIASRVIAEIRPENWAWSREAERQRAEA
;
A
#
# COMPACT_ATOMS: atom_id res chain seq x y z
N VAL A 1 -10.11 -1.29 3.28
CA VAL A 1 -9.50 0.02 3.62
C VAL A 1 -9.16 0.84 2.38
N ALA A 2 -8.34 0.34 1.45
CA ALA A 2 -7.91 1.11 0.28
C ALA A 2 -9.08 1.66 -0.57
N LEU A 3 -10.07 0.82 -0.88
CA LEU A 3 -11.26 1.24 -1.62
C LEU A 3 -12.04 2.33 -0.88
N SER A 4 -12.27 2.16 0.42
CA SER A 4 -12.95 3.15 1.26
C SER A 4 -12.17 4.47 1.30
N PHE A 5 -10.85 4.41 1.38
CA PHE A 5 -9.98 5.59 1.35
C PHE A 5 -10.04 6.30 -0.01
N LEU A 6 -10.03 5.54 -1.12
CA LEU A 6 -10.23 6.07 -2.47
C LEU A 6 -11.59 6.76 -2.64
N ILE A 7 -12.66 6.13 -2.16
CA ILE A 7 -14.02 6.72 -2.18
C ILE A 7 -14.03 8.01 -1.36
N TRP A 8 -13.48 7.99 -0.14
CA TRP A 8 -13.39 9.19 0.69
C TRP A 8 -12.59 10.30 0.01
N MET A 9 -11.46 9.97 -0.61
CA MET A 9 -10.67 10.94 -1.36
C MET A 9 -11.45 11.50 -2.55
N TYR A 10 -12.13 10.66 -3.31
CA TYR A 10 -12.92 11.08 -4.45
C TYR A 10 -14.02 12.08 -4.05
N LEU A 11 -14.72 11.79 -2.95
CA LEU A 11 -15.85 12.59 -2.48
C LEU A 11 -15.45 13.88 -1.75
N PHE A 12 -14.39 13.85 -0.95
CA PHE A 12 -14.06 14.95 -0.04
C PHE A 12 -12.70 15.62 -0.29
N ARG A 13 -11.82 14.98 -1.08
CA ARG A 13 -10.41 15.38 -1.28
C ARG A 13 -9.94 15.12 -2.71
N ASN A 14 -10.78 15.47 -3.68
CA ASN A 14 -10.61 15.11 -5.08
C ASN A 14 -9.26 15.57 -5.66
N ASP A 15 -8.74 16.72 -5.20
CA ASP A 15 -7.45 17.30 -5.59
C ASP A 15 -6.25 16.34 -5.42
N HIS A 16 -6.34 15.35 -4.53
CA HIS A 16 -5.28 14.37 -4.29
C HIS A 16 -5.63 12.96 -4.80
N TYR A 17 -6.86 12.75 -5.26
CA TYR A 17 -7.37 11.44 -5.67
C TYR A 17 -6.57 10.85 -6.84
N TYR A 18 -6.36 11.63 -7.90
CA TYR A 18 -5.67 11.18 -9.11
C TYR A 18 -4.22 10.79 -8.84
N PHE A 19 -3.51 11.58 -8.03
CA PHE A 19 -2.15 11.27 -7.61
C PHE A 19 -2.09 9.94 -6.85
N PHE A 20 -2.93 9.78 -5.82
CA PHE A 20 -2.96 8.55 -5.02
C PHE A 20 -3.33 7.32 -5.87
N ARG A 21 -4.32 7.45 -6.74
CA ARG A 21 -4.75 6.39 -7.67
C ARG A 21 -3.61 5.97 -8.60
N ASN A 22 -2.90 6.94 -9.20
CA ASN A 22 -1.78 6.65 -10.10
C ASN A 22 -0.62 5.99 -9.34
N MET A 23 -0.28 6.50 -8.16
CA MET A 23 0.71 5.89 -7.27
C MET A 23 0.34 4.44 -6.92
N LEU A 24 -0.95 4.15 -6.72
CA LEU A 24 -1.45 2.79 -6.49
C LEU A 24 -1.21 1.89 -7.70
N PHE A 25 -1.55 2.33 -8.92
CA PHE A 25 -1.28 1.55 -10.13
C PHE A 25 0.21 1.30 -10.36
N VAL A 26 1.07 2.32 -10.15
CA VAL A 26 2.52 2.18 -10.25
C VAL A 26 3.03 1.17 -9.21
N SER A 27 2.57 1.27 -7.97
CA SER A 27 2.97 0.32 -6.91
C SER A 27 2.57 -1.12 -7.24
N MET A 28 1.38 -1.32 -7.81
CA MET A 28 0.91 -2.64 -8.23
C MET A 28 1.76 -3.20 -9.38
N ALA A 29 2.17 -2.36 -10.34
CA ALA A 29 3.05 -2.78 -11.43
C ALA A 29 4.44 -3.19 -10.92
N ILE A 30 5.04 -2.39 -10.03
CA ILE A 30 6.33 -2.73 -9.41
C ILE A 30 6.23 -4.01 -8.59
N ALA A 31 5.17 -4.14 -7.78
CA ALA A 31 4.95 -5.31 -6.96
C ALA A 31 4.75 -6.57 -7.81
N LEU A 32 4.05 -6.47 -8.95
CA LEU A 32 3.89 -7.58 -9.89
C LEU A 32 5.25 -8.05 -10.43
N VAL A 33 6.13 -7.12 -10.82
CA VAL A 33 7.50 -7.45 -11.27
C VAL A 33 8.30 -8.11 -10.14
N GLY A 34 8.24 -7.56 -8.93
CA GLY A 34 8.93 -8.11 -7.76
C GLY A 34 8.45 -9.53 -7.42
N TYR A 35 7.15 -9.74 -7.45
CA TYR A 35 6.54 -11.05 -7.22
C TYR A 35 6.95 -12.08 -8.28
N ILE A 36 7.01 -11.70 -9.57
CA ILE A 36 7.47 -12.60 -10.64
C ILE A 36 8.95 -12.96 -10.45
N GLY A 37 9.78 -12.00 -10.04
CA GLY A 37 11.21 -12.21 -9.85
C GLY A 37 11.58 -12.96 -8.57
N PHE A 38 10.79 -12.82 -7.51
CA PHE A 38 11.11 -13.37 -6.19
C PHE A 38 9.85 -13.85 -5.42
N PRO A 39 9.19 -14.92 -5.90
CA PRO A 39 8.05 -15.50 -5.19
C PRO A 39 8.54 -16.04 -3.83
N THR A 40 7.86 -15.67 -2.76
CA THR A 40 8.30 -15.95 -1.38
C THR A 40 7.16 -16.58 -0.60
N ALA A 41 7.45 -17.72 0.03
CA ALA A 41 6.50 -18.41 0.90
C ALA A 41 6.30 -17.60 2.21
N PRO A 42 5.06 -17.31 2.62
CA PRO A 42 4.78 -16.58 3.85
C PRO A 42 5.00 -17.46 5.11
N PRO A 43 5.24 -16.87 6.29
CA PRO A 43 5.53 -17.61 7.53
C PRO A 43 4.48 -18.67 7.90
N ARG A 44 3.20 -18.41 7.61
CA ARG A 44 2.08 -19.34 7.83
C ARG A 44 2.22 -20.71 7.16
N MET A 45 3.10 -20.86 6.16
CA MET A 45 3.37 -22.16 5.51
C MET A 45 4.33 -23.04 6.31
N TYR A 46 4.87 -22.55 7.42
CA TYR A 46 5.92 -23.20 8.20
C TYR A 46 5.50 -23.42 9.67
N PRO A 47 4.40 -24.17 9.92
CA PRO A 47 3.90 -24.41 11.27
C PRO A 47 4.90 -25.15 12.18
N GLU A 48 5.85 -25.90 11.61
CA GLU A 48 6.91 -26.59 12.33
C GLU A 48 7.86 -25.66 13.09
N TYR A 49 7.95 -24.37 12.72
CA TYR A 49 8.70 -23.34 13.46
C TYR A 49 7.83 -22.55 14.44
N GLY A 50 6.59 -22.99 14.68
CA GLY A 50 5.65 -22.36 15.61
C GLY A 50 4.82 -21.22 15.02
N PHE A 51 4.82 -21.02 13.70
CA PHE A 51 3.92 -20.07 13.05
C PHE A 51 2.49 -20.59 13.00
N ILE A 52 1.54 -19.74 13.39
CA ILE A 52 0.10 -20.05 13.35
C ILE A 52 -0.56 -19.02 12.44
N ASP A 53 -1.27 -19.48 11.41
CA ASP A 53 -2.13 -18.63 10.59
C ASP A 53 -3.37 -18.23 11.38
N THR A 54 -3.27 -17.18 12.18
CA THR A 54 -4.38 -16.72 13.02
C THR A 54 -5.56 -16.19 12.21
N VAL A 55 -5.33 -15.78 10.94
CA VAL A 55 -6.41 -15.32 10.05
C VAL A 55 -7.28 -16.51 9.67
N ASN A 56 -6.69 -17.60 9.20
CA ASN A 56 -7.47 -18.80 8.88
C ASN A 56 -7.97 -19.53 10.14
N ALA A 57 -7.25 -19.46 11.26
CA ALA A 57 -7.67 -20.12 12.51
C ALA A 57 -8.90 -19.46 13.16
N HIS A 58 -9.12 -18.16 12.95
CA HIS A 58 -10.16 -17.41 13.68
C HIS A 58 -11.10 -16.59 12.78
N SER A 59 -10.85 -16.46 11.49
CA SER A 59 -11.81 -15.83 10.58
C SER A 59 -12.77 -16.87 9.99
N SER A 60 -14.06 -16.59 10.06
CA SER A 60 -15.10 -17.35 9.34
C SER A 60 -15.12 -17.03 7.83
N VAL A 61 -14.22 -16.15 7.38
CA VAL A 61 -14.05 -15.75 5.99
C VAL A 61 -12.99 -16.67 5.39
N ASN A 62 -13.44 -17.74 4.74
CA ASN A 62 -12.57 -18.71 4.08
C ASN A 62 -11.82 -18.04 2.91
N HIS A 63 -10.59 -17.58 3.16
CA HIS A 63 -9.65 -17.22 2.09
C HIS A 63 -9.18 -18.46 1.30
N ASP A 64 -9.59 -19.66 1.76
CA ASP A 64 -9.41 -20.96 1.11
C ASP A 64 -10.46 -21.31 0.04
N SER A 65 -11.43 -20.43 -0.23
CA SER A 65 -12.37 -20.56 -1.36
C SER A 65 -11.61 -20.87 -2.66
N GLU A 66 -12.02 -21.88 -3.43
CA GLU A 66 -11.36 -22.23 -4.70
C GLU A 66 -11.26 -21.03 -5.66
N LEU A 67 -12.26 -20.14 -5.63
CA LEU A 67 -12.24 -18.87 -6.36
C LEU A 67 -11.16 -17.91 -5.83
N ALA A 68 -10.97 -17.84 -4.51
CA ALA A 68 -9.90 -17.04 -3.92
C ALA A 68 -8.52 -17.61 -4.30
N LYS A 69 -8.34 -18.94 -4.30
CA LYS A 69 -7.09 -19.60 -4.74
C LYS A 69 -6.77 -19.41 -6.22
N LEU A 70 -7.79 -19.31 -7.08
CA LEU A 70 -7.64 -19.02 -8.50
C LEU A 70 -7.12 -17.60 -8.79
N PHE A 71 -7.41 -16.63 -7.91
CA PHE A 71 -7.01 -15.23 -8.07
C PHE A 71 -5.92 -14.77 -7.08
N ILE A 72 -5.61 -15.57 -6.05
CA ILE A 72 -4.64 -15.24 -4.99
C ILE A 72 -3.56 -16.31 -4.97
N ASN A 73 -2.35 -15.96 -5.44
CA ASN A 73 -1.20 -16.86 -5.30
C ASN A 73 -0.76 -16.91 -3.83
N PRO A 74 -0.74 -18.09 -3.18
CA PRO A 74 -0.37 -18.22 -1.79
C PRO A 74 1.13 -17.96 -1.50
N PHE A 75 1.99 -17.95 -2.53
CA PHE A 75 3.43 -17.64 -2.49
C PHE A 75 3.75 -16.17 -2.83
N ALA A 76 2.76 -15.27 -2.81
CA ALA A 76 2.96 -13.86 -3.11
C ALA A 76 3.27 -13.01 -1.86
N ALA A 77 4.25 -13.41 -1.05
CA ALA A 77 4.60 -12.65 0.16
C ALA A 77 5.42 -11.38 -0.13
N VAL A 78 6.24 -11.37 -1.18
CA VAL A 78 7.14 -10.25 -1.52
C VAL A 78 6.75 -9.58 -2.84
N PRO A 79 6.69 -8.24 -2.90
CA PRO A 79 6.68 -7.29 -1.78
C PRO A 79 5.28 -7.19 -1.13
N SER A 80 5.22 -6.84 0.17
CA SER A 80 3.93 -6.77 0.88
C SER A 80 3.08 -5.58 0.41
N MET A 81 2.06 -5.84 -0.40
CA MET A 81 1.10 -4.82 -0.85
C MET A 81 0.25 -4.26 0.29
N HIS A 82 0.00 -5.03 1.35
CA HIS A 82 -0.62 -4.51 2.57
C HIS A 82 0.20 -3.36 3.16
N CYS A 83 1.51 -3.57 3.32
CA CYS A 83 2.42 -2.57 3.87
C CYS A 83 2.62 -1.38 2.91
N ALA A 84 2.76 -1.63 1.61
CA ALA A 84 2.87 -0.59 0.59
C ALA A 84 1.66 0.36 0.62
N VAL A 85 0.45 -0.21 0.49
CA VAL A 85 -0.80 0.56 0.47
C VAL A 85 -1.05 1.23 1.83
N ALA A 86 -0.71 0.59 2.94
CA ALA A 86 -0.82 1.21 4.26
C ALA A 86 0.08 2.43 4.41
N LEU A 87 1.32 2.39 3.92
CA LEU A 87 2.20 3.56 3.93
C LEU A 87 1.65 4.68 3.06
N MET A 88 1.17 4.35 1.86
CA MET A 88 0.55 5.33 0.97
C MET A 88 -0.66 6.01 1.61
N ILE A 89 -1.56 5.22 2.24
CA ILE A 89 -2.74 5.72 2.93
C ILE A 89 -2.35 6.57 4.14
N GLY A 90 -1.42 6.07 4.97
CA GLY A 90 -0.96 6.78 6.17
C GLY A 90 -0.30 8.11 5.84
N ALA A 91 0.61 8.14 4.86
CA ALA A 91 1.27 9.37 4.42
C ALA A 91 0.26 10.38 3.84
N THR A 92 -0.69 9.90 3.02
CA THR A 92 -1.72 10.77 2.41
C THR A 92 -2.67 11.30 3.48
N GLY A 93 -3.16 10.43 4.37
CA GLY A 93 -4.04 10.81 5.47
C GLY A 93 -3.38 11.80 6.44
N PHE A 94 -2.11 11.58 6.79
CA PHE A 94 -1.32 12.50 7.62
C PHE A 94 -1.23 13.90 7.01
N LYS A 95 -1.05 13.97 5.69
CA LYS A 95 -0.89 15.24 4.98
C LYS A 95 -2.21 15.99 4.80
N VAL A 96 -3.31 15.27 4.56
CA VAL A 96 -4.63 15.85 4.27
C VAL A 96 -5.40 16.22 5.53
N CYS A 97 -5.19 15.53 6.65
CA CYS A 97 -5.85 15.83 7.92
C CYS A 97 -5.20 17.02 8.66
N ARG A 98 -6.03 17.88 9.24
CA ARG A 98 -5.58 19.06 10.04
C ARG A 98 -5.46 18.77 11.54
N ASN A 99 -6.31 17.90 12.08
CA ASN A 99 -6.32 17.55 13.50
C ASN A 99 -5.10 16.70 13.88
N TRP A 100 -4.43 17.05 14.98
CA TRP A 100 -3.29 16.31 15.53
C TRP A 100 -3.62 14.84 15.85
N PHE A 101 -4.80 14.56 16.38
CA PHE A 101 -5.23 13.18 16.66
C PHE A 101 -5.34 12.36 15.38
N ALA A 102 -5.95 12.93 14.34
CA ALA A 102 -6.07 12.27 13.03
C ALA A 102 -4.70 12.08 12.37
N LYS A 103 -3.81 13.07 12.48
CA LYS A 103 -2.43 12.95 12.01
C LYS A 103 -1.70 11.80 12.70
N SER A 104 -1.74 11.76 14.03
CA SER A 104 -1.09 10.71 14.81
C SER A 104 -1.61 9.32 14.42
N PHE A 105 -2.92 9.18 14.24
CA PHE A 105 -3.55 7.95 13.76
C PHE A 105 -3.01 7.52 12.39
N TRP A 106 -2.98 8.44 11.40
CA TRP A 106 -2.48 8.12 10.06
C TRP A 106 -0.97 7.86 10.01
N ALA A 107 -0.18 8.51 10.86
CA ALA A 107 1.25 8.23 11.00
C ALA A 107 1.52 6.83 11.58
N ALA A 108 0.67 6.39 12.52
CA ALA A 108 0.77 5.06 13.12
C ALA A 108 0.23 3.94 12.21
N TRP A 109 -0.65 4.27 11.26
CA TRP A 109 -1.30 3.31 10.37
C TRP A 109 -0.36 2.31 9.66
N PRO A 110 0.74 2.72 8.99
CA PRO A 110 1.66 1.76 8.36
C PRO A 110 2.31 0.80 9.34
N LEU A 111 2.63 1.27 10.55
CA LEU A 111 3.23 0.44 11.60
C LEU A 111 2.22 -0.57 12.13
N LEU A 112 0.97 -0.15 12.33
CA LEU A 112 -0.10 -1.03 12.76
C LEU A 112 -0.37 -2.15 11.75
N VAL A 113 -0.43 -1.81 10.45
CA VAL A 113 -0.65 -2.83 9.41
C VAL A 113 0.53 -3.79 9.31
N ALA A 114 1.77 -3.29 9.33
CA ALA A 114 2.96 -4.15 9.32
C ALA A 114 2.99 -5.09 10.53
N TRP A 115 2.69 -4.57 11.72
CA TRP A 115 2.56 -5.37 12.94
C TRP A 115 1.52 -6.48 12.78
N VAL A 116 0.30 -6.14 12.34
CA VAL A 116 -0.78 -7.11 12.16
C VAL A 116 -0.37 -8.20 11.17
N THR A 117 0.22 -7.84 10.02
CA THR A 117 0.60 -8.85 9.02
C THR A 117 1.70 -9.80 9.48
N VAL A 118 2.60 -9.32 10.34
CA VAL A 118 3.69 -10.15 10.90
C VAL A 118 3.15 -11.06 12.00
N VAL A 119 2.36 -10.52 12.93
CA VAL A 119 1.79 -11.30 14.04
C VAL A 119 0.80 -12.36 13.56
N THR A 120 0.12 -12.10 12.44
CA THR A 120 -0.76 -13.09 11.80
C THR A 120 -0.01 -14.07 10.89
N ALA A 121 1.32 -14.08 10.92
CA ALA A 121 2.19 -14.97 10.13
C ALA A 121 2.00 -14.85 8.60
N ASN A 122 1.46 -13.73 8.10
CA ASN A 122 1.23 -13.53 6.67
C ASN A 122 2.44 -12.95 5.94
N HIS A 123 3.31 -12.22 6.65
CA HIS A 123 4.50 -11.59 6.08
C HIS A 123 5.67 -11.60 7.06
N TYR A 124 6.89 -11.65 6.54
CA TYR A 124 8.09 -11.32 7.30
C TYR A 124 8.27 -9.79 7.40
N TRP A 125 9.08 -9.34 8.35
CA TRP A 125 9.48 -7.94 8.46
C TRP A 125 10.13 -7.40 7.18
N LEU A 126 10.90 -8.25 6.48
CA LEU A 126 11.53 -7.89 5.22
C LEU A 126 10.49 -7.56 4.15
N ASP A 127 9.43 -8.36 4.04
CA ASP A 127 8.34 -8.14 3.09
C ASP A 127 7.67 -6.77 3.31
N ALA A 128 7.53 -6.36 4.57
CA ALA A 128 6.98 -5.07 4.97
C ALA A 128 7.89 -3.91 4.53
N VAL A 129 9.20 -4.02 4.78
CA VAL A 129 10.21 -3.04 4.34
C VAL A 129 10.22 -2.92 2.81
N LEU A 130 10.21 -4.05 2.10
CA LEU A 130 10.14 -4.06 0.64
C LEU A 130 8.84 -3.43 0.13
N GLY A 131 7.71 -3.68 0.80
CA GLY A 131 6.44 -3.00 0.52
C GLY A 131 6.54 -1.47 0.68
N TRP A 132 7.18 -0.98 1.74
CA TRP A 132 7.41 0.45 1.93
C TRP A 132 8.35 1.05 0.89
N MET A 133 9.39 0.33 0.47
CA MET A 133 10.26 0.74 -0.63
C MET A 133 9.49 0.85 -1.94
N VAL A 134 8.59 -0.10 -2.24
CA VAL A 134 7.71 -0.03 -3.42
C VAL A 134 6.81 1.20 -3.37
N ALA A 135 6.21 1.50 -2.22
CA ALA A 135 5.39 2.71 -2.05
C ALA A 135 6.22 3.99 -2.26
N GLY A 136 7.44 4.06 -1.72
CA GLY A 136 8.35 5.19 -1.92
C GLY A 136 8.77 5.36 -3.38
N LEU A 137 9.13 4.27 -4.06
CA LEU A 137 9.48 4.29 -5.47
C LEU A 137 8.28 4.70 -6.34
N ALA A 138 7.09 4.18 -6.04
CA ALA A 138 5.86 4.55 -6.72
C ALA A 138 5.54 6.04 -6.54
N PHE A 139 5.78 6.60 -5.35
CA PHE A 139 5.65 8.04 -5.11
C PHE A 139 6.62 8.85 -5.96
N VAL A 140 7.89 8.45 -6.04
CA VAL A 140 8.91 9.14 -6.86
C VAL A 140 8.55 9.07 -8.34
N ILE A 141 8.19 7.90 -8.86
CA ILE A 141 7.79 7.73 -10.26
C ILE A 141 6.53 8.55 -10.57
N ALA A 142 5.52 8.49 -9.70
CA ALA A 142 4.29 9.25 -9.87
C ALA A 142 4.53 10.77 -9.87
N SER A 143 5.41 11.25 -8.98
CA SER A 143 5.69 12.68 -8.81
C SER A 143 6.68 13.26 -9.81
N ARG A 144 7.62 12.45 -10.34
CA ARG A 144 8.67 12.94 -11.24
C ARG A 144 8.40 12.58 -12.69
N VAL A 145 8.11 11.31 -12.97
CA VAL A 145 8.01 10.81 -14.36
C VAL A 145 6.62 11.03 -14.91
N ILE A 146 5.61 10.69 -14.10
CA ILE A 146 4.23 10.78 -14.52
C ILE A 146 3.83 12.25 -14.52
N ALA A 147 3.99 12.99 -13.40
CA ALA A 147 3.53 14.37 -13.27
C ALA A 147 3.98 15.35 -14.37
N GLU A 148 5.14 15.14 -15.00
CA GLU A 148 5.61 15.95 -16.13
C GLU A 148 4.71 15.85 -17.39
N ILE A 149 3.98 14.74 -17.56
CA ILE A 149 3.14 14.51 -18.73
C ILE A 149 1.77 15.21 -18.61
N ARG A 150 1.25 15.40 -17.37
CA ARG A 150 0.00 16.15 -17.06
C ARG A 150 0.04 16.78 -15.66
N PRO A 151 0.68 17.94 -15.49
CA PRO A 151 0.92 18.54 -14.18
C PRO A 151 -0.38 18.90 -13.43
N GLU A 152 -1.46 19.28 -14.14
CA GLU A 152 -2.72 19.68 -13.48
C GLU A 152 -3.43 18.56 -12.70
N ASN A 153 -3.16 17.29 -13.02
CA ASN A 153 -3.82 16.15 -12.37
C ASN A 153 -2.88 15.38 -11.43
N TRP A 154 -1.57 15.54 -11.60
CA TRP A 154 -0.58 14.54 -11.16
C TRP A 154 0.52 15.11 -10.26
N ALA A 155 0.67 16.43 -10.18
CA ALA A 155 1.52 17.05 -9.17
C ALA A 155 0.72 17.27 -7.87
N TRP A 156 1.34 16.99 -6.72
CA TRP A 156 0.72 17.32 -5.44
C TRP A 156 0.59 18.85 -5.35
N SER A 157 -0.63 19.41 -5.38
CA SER A 157 -0.99 20.83 -5.57
C SER A 157 0.10 21.91 -5.46
N ARG A 158 0.90 21.94 -4.38
CA ARG A 158 2.02 22.87 -4.21
C ARG A 158 3.17 22.72 -5.20
N GLU A 159 3.47 21.51 -5.67
CA GLU A 159 4.50 21.27 -6.69
C GLU A 159 4.00 21.72 -8.07
N ALA A 160 2.70 21.56 -8.34
CA ALA A 160 2.05 22.05 -9.56
C ALA A 160 2.08 23.59 -9.62
N GLU A 161 1.78 24.24 -8.50
CA GLU A 161 1.88 25.70 -8.34
C GLU A 161 3.32 26.19 -8.50
N ARG A 162 4.29 25.46 -7.94
CA ARG A 162 5.71 25.82 -8.04
C ARG A 162 6.26 25.62 -9.47
N GLN A 163 5.95 24.50 -10.12
CA GLN A 163 6.33 24.25 -11.51
C GLN A 163 5.69 25.25 -12.48
N ARG A 164 4.46 25.71 -12.21
CA ARG A 164 3.84 26.83 -12.95
C ARG A 164 4.51 28.17 -12.71
N ALA A 165 5.09 28.40 -11.54
CA ALA A 165 5.81 29.63 -11.24
C ALA A 165 7.22 29.65 -11.85
N GLU A 166 7.78 28.49 -12.16
CA GLU A 166 9.11 28.31 -12.76
C GLU A 166 9.08 28.15 -14.30
N ALA A 167 7.89 28.06 -14.93
CA ALA A 167 7.67 27.94 -16.37
C ALA A 167 7.10 29.22 -17.00
#